data_AF-A0A2M8L4D2-F1
#
_entry.id   AF-A0A2M8L4D2-F1
#
_cell.length_a   1.000
_cell.length_b   1.000
_cell.length_c   1.000
_cell.angle_alpha   90.00
_cell.angle_beta   90.00
_cell.angle_gamma   90.00
#
_symmetry.space_group_name_H-M   'P 1'
#
loop_
_entity.id
_entity.type
_entity.pdbx_description
1 polymer ?
#
loop_
_entity_poly.entity_id
_entity_poly.type
_entity_poly.pdbx_seq_one_letter_code
_entity_poly.pdbx_strand_id
1 'polypeptide(L)'
;MTIFVIILSLINFLIRIPFFNLPLHHDELVLFDGALKIYQNHLNPFIDFSGYHPPVFFEPVAILFRIFGPSRVWGRLIVDIFSSLSLIFTYLLGKKIFSARTGFLAALLLFFFPL
;
A
#
# COMPACT_ATOMS: atom_id res chain seq x y z
N MET A 1 19.67 13.02 -7.13
CA MET A 1 18.58 12.18 -7.66
C MET A 1 17.86 11.42 -6.56
N THR A 2 18.55 10.73 -5.64
CA THR A 2 17.91 10.06 -4.49
C THR A 2 16.98 10.96 -3.68
N ILE A 3 17.42 12.18 -3.31
CA ILE A 3 16.59 13.13 -2.55
C ILE A 3 15.29 13.49 -3.27
N PHE A 4 15.33 13.65 -4.59
CA PHE A 4 14.13 13.93 -5.39
C PHE A 4 13.15 12.76 -5.37
N VAL A 5 13.64 11.52 -5.42
CA VAL A 5 12.76 10.33 -5.32
C VAL A 5 12.12 10.23 -3.94
N ILE A 6 12.85 10.55 -2.88
CA ILE A 6 12.28 10.62 -1.52
C ILE A 6 11.17 11.67 -1.46
N ILE A 7 11.41 12.86 -2.03
CA ILE A 7 10.40 13.92 -2.12
C ILE A 7 9.17 13.45 -2.92
N LEU A 8 9.36 12.82 -4.08
CA LEU A 8 8.26 12.26 -4.87
C LEU A 8 7.46 11.20 -4.10
N SER A 9 8.15 10.35 -3.34
CA SER A 9 7.51 9.30 -2.51
C SER A 9 6.72 9.92 -1.36
N LEU A 10 7.25 10.99 -0.76
CA LEU A 10 6.53 11.74 0.27
C LEU A 10 5.30 12.46 -0.31
N ILE A 11 5.44 13.08 -1.49
CA ILE A 11 4.31 13.72 -2.17
C ILE A 11 3.24 12.67 -2.50
N ASN A 12 3.60 11.52 -3.08
CA ASN A 12 2.66 10.43 -3.39
C ASN A 12 1.84 9.99 -2.17
N PHE A 13 2.49 9.92 -1.01
CA PHE A 13 1.84 9.60 0.26
C PHE A 13 0.89 10.73 0.71
N LEU A 14 1.41 11.95 0.79
CA LEU A 14 0.67 13.09 1.34
C LEU A 14 -0.57 13.47 0.51
N ILE A 15 -0.51 13.35 -0.82
CA ILE A 15 -1.67 13.66 -1.69
C ILE A 15 -2.84 12.71 -1.48
N ARG A 16 -2.61 11.49 -0.95
CA ARG A 16 -3.64 10.46 -0.78
C ARG A 16 -4.37 10.55 0.58
N ILE A 17 -3.75 11.19 1.58
CA ILE A 17 -4.29 11.34 2.94
C ILE A 17 -5.74 11.88 2.96
N PRO A 18 -6.12 12.94 2.21
CA PRO A 18 -7.48 13.46 2.25
C PRO A 18 -8.56 12.44 1.83
N PHE A 19 -8.17 11.44 1.04
CA PHE A 19 -9.09 10.42 0.52
C PHE A 19 -9.27 9.22 1.46
N PHE A 20 -8.53 9.14 2.57
CA PHE A 20 -8.60 8.00 3.49
C PHE A 20 -9.96 7.84 4.16
N ASN A 21 -10.75 8.92 4.27
CA ASN A 21 -12.06 8.91 4.90
C ASN A 21 -13.23 8.73 3.91
N LEU A 22 -12.96 8.54 2.62
CA LEU A 22 -14.03 8.26 1.66
C LEU A 22 -14.73 6.93 1.97
N PRO A 23 -15.98 6.71 1.54
CA PRO A 23 -16.60 5.40 1.58
C PRO A 23 -15.74 4.34 0.89
N LEU A 24 -15.80 3.08 1.36
CA LEU A 24 -15.09 1.97 0.72
C LEU A 24 -15.75 1.64 -0.61
N HIS A 25 -14.93 1.41 -1.64
CA HIS A 25 -15.41 0.83 -2.89
C HIS A 25 -15.61 -0.69 -2.78
N HIS A 26 -16.25 -1.32 -3.77
CA HIS A 26 -16.67 -2.71 -3.68
C HIS A 26 -15.51 -3.69 -3.41
N ASP A 27 -14.38 -3.50 -4.09
CA ASP A 27 -13.16 -4.27 -3.90
C ASP A 27 -12.50 -3.99 -2.54
N GLU A 28 -12.49 -2.74 -2.09
CA GLU A 28 -11.96 -2.39 -0.76
C GLU A 28 -12.77 -3.04 0.38
N LEU A 29 -14.07 -3.26 0.22
CA LEU A 29 -14.90 -3.98 1.20
C LEU A 29 -14.42 -5.41 1.42
N VAL A 30 -14.09 -6.12 0.33
CA VAL A 30 -13.54 -7.48 0.40
C VAL A 30 -12.23 -7.48 1.19
N LEU A 31 -11.38 -6.48 0.96
CA LEU A 31 -10.10 -6.36 1.67
C LEU A 31 -10.29 -6.07 3.17
N PHE A 32 -11.22 -5.17 3.49
CA PHE A 32 -11.56 -4.83 4.86
C PHE A 32 -12.15 -6.01 5.63
N ASP A 33 -13.10 -6.72 5.03
CA ASP A 33 -13.77 -7.88 5.65
C ASP A 33 -12.78 -9.04 5.86
N GLY A 34 -11.87 -9.26 4.93
CA GLY A 34 -10.78 -10.23 5.08
C GLY A 34 -9.90 -9.90 6.28
N ALA A 35 -9.43 -8.65 6.40
CA ALA A 35 -8.65 -8.19 7.54
C ALA A 35 -9.43 -8.27 8.87
N LEU A 36 -10.73 -7.95 8.86
CA LEU A 36 -11.59 -8.01 10.05
C LEU A 36 -11.74 -9.45 10.54
N LYS A 37 -11.94 -10.42 9.64
CA LYS A 37 -12.01 -11.84 9.99
C LYS A 37 -10.70 -12.37 10.55
N ILE A 38 -9.55 -12.00 9.97
CA ILE A 38 -8.23 -12.37 10.55
C ILE A 38 -8.07 -11.78 11.95
N TYR A 39 -8.43 -10.51 12.13
CA TYR A 39 -8.40 -9.83 13.43
C TYR A 39 -9.29 -10.54 14.46
N GLN A 40 -10.53 -10.89 14.08
CA GLN A 40 -11.47 -11.64 14.93
C GLN A 40 -10.98 -13.05 15.24
N ASN A 41 -10.24 -13.67 14.32
CA ASN A 41 -9.61 -14.98 14.47
C ASN A 41 -8.23 -14.91 15.16
N HIS A 42 -8.00 -13.92 16.04
CA HIS A 42 -6.74 -13.77 16.79
C HIS A 42 -5.48 -13.68 15.91
N LEU A 43 -5.57 -12.99 14.77
CA LEU A 43 -4.51 -12.87 13.76
C LEU A 43 -4.14 -14.17 13.04
N ASN A 44 -4.97 -15.21 13.15
CA ASN A 44 -4.79 -16.43 12.36
C ASN A 44 -5.34 -16.20 10.93
N PRO A 45 -4.49 -16.28 9.89
CA PRO A 45 -4.88 -16.02 8.50
C PRO A 45 -5.68 -17.15 7.85
N PHE A 46 -5.77 -18.32 8.49
CA PHE A 46 -6.57 -19.46 8.03
C PHE A 46 -8.05 -19.25 8.38
N ILE A 47 -8.69 -18.34 7.66
CA ILE A 47 -10.11 -18.00 7.80
C ILE A 47 -10.94 -18.56 6.64
N ASP A 48 -12.20 -18.89 6.93
CA ASP A 48 -13.19 -19.24 5.91
C ASP A 48 -13.70 -17.95 5.25
N PHE A 49 -12.86 -17.42 4.34
CA PHE A 49 -13.13 -16.24 3.54
C PHE A 49 -13.11 -16.64 2.07
N SER A 50 -13.99 -16.02 1.28
CA SER A 50 -14.28 -16.40 -0.09
C SER A 50 -13.05 -16.36 -1.01
N GLY A 51 -12.30 -17.45 -1.03
CA GLY A 51 -11.96 -18.22 -2.21
C GLY A 51 -10.74 -17.81 -3.04
N TYR A 52 -10.25 -16.57 -3.05
CA TYR A 52 -9.28 -16.18 -4.10
C TYR A 52 -8.19 -15.17 -3.73
N HIS A 53 -8.16 -14.64 -2.51
CA HIS A 53 -7.18 -13.61 -2.13
C HIS A 53 -6.16 -14.15 -1.12
N PRO A 54 -4.85 -14.09 -1.43
CA PRO A 54 -3.80 -14.46 -0.47
C PRO A 54 -3.86 -13.60 0.80
N PRO A 55 -3.56 -14.16 1.99
CA PRO A 55 -3.68 -13.45 3.26
C PRO A 55 -2.67 -12.31 3.44
N VAL A 56 -1.62 -12.29 2.62
CA VAL A 56 -0.50 -11.35 2.71
C VAL A 56 -0.94 -9.88 2.75
N PHE A 57 -2.04 -9.53 2.07
CA PHE A 57 -2.58 -8.17 2.16
C PHE A 57 -3.37 -7.91 3.45
N PHE A 58 -4.11 -8.91 3.93
CA PHE A 58 -4.99 -8.78 5.08
C PHE A 58 -4.22 -8.72 6.41
N GLU A 59 -3.11 -9.45 6.51
CA GLU A 59 -2.33 -9.58 7.75
C GLU A 59 -1.81 -8.23 8.28
N PRO A 60 -1.14 -7.37 7.48
CA PRO A 60 -0.71 -6.05 7.96
C PRO A 60 -1.88 -5.19 8.45
N VAL A 61 -3.02 -5.24 7.77
CA VAL A 61 -4.21 -4.47 8.14
C VAL A 61 -4.81 -5.02 9.44
N ALA A 62 -4.89 -6.34 9.60
CA ALA A 62 -5.36 -6.99 10.83
C ALA A 62 -4.45 -6.70 12.03
N ILE A 63 -3.14 -6.62 11.82
CA ILE A 63 -2.18 -6.18 12.85
C ILE A 63 -2.47 -4.73 13.26
N LEU A 64 -2.72 -3.83 12.30
CA LEU A 64 -3.11 -2.45 12.62
C LEU A 64 -4.45 -2.39 13.36
N PHE A 65 -5.41 -3.25 13.02
CA PHE A 65 -6.67 -3.38 13.77
C PHE A 65 -6.43 -3.82 15.21
N ARG A 66 -5.44 -4.70 15.45
CA ARG A 66 -5.07 -5.14 16.80
C ARG A 66 -4.46 -4.02 17.65
N ILE A 67 -3.69 -3.12 17.04
CA ILE A 67 -2.97 -2.05 17.74
C ILE A 67 -3.88 -0.82 17.97
N PHE A 68 -4.63 -0.41 16.94
CA PHE A 68 -5.35 0.86 16.93
C PHE A 68 -6.88 0.73 16.84
N GLY A 69 -7.40 -0.49 16.73
CA GLY A 69 -8.81 -0.77 16.50
C GLY A 69 -9.19 -0.81 15.01
N PRO A 70 -10.29 -1.49 14.63
CA PRO A 70 -10.74 -1.57 13.24
C PRO A 70 -11.08 -0.20 12.65
N SER A 71 -10.48 0.14 11.51
CA SER A 71 -10.76 1.36 10.75
C SER A 71 -10.46 1.17 9.28
N ARG A 72 -11.26 1.81 8.43
CA ARG A 72 -11.12 1.81 6.97
C ARG A 72 -9.81 2.44 6.52
N VAL A 73 -9.26 3.32 7.36
CA VAL A 73 -8.00 4.05 7.11
C VAL A 73 -6.81 3.10 6.99
N TRP A 74 -6.78 2.01 7.77
CA TRP A 74 -5.59 1.16 7.84
C TRP A 74 -5.30 0.40 6.55
N GLY A 75 -6.34 -0.05 5.83
CA GLY A 75 -6.18 -0.68 4.51
C GLY A 75 -5.54 0.29 3.51
N ARG A 76 -6.04 1.53 3.47
CA ARG A 76 -5.55 2.58 2.57
C ARG A 76 -4.14 3.03 2.94
N LEU A 77 -3.83 3.11 4.22
CA LEU A 77 -2.48 3.41 4.70
C LEU A 77 -1.47 2.36 4.21
N ILE A 78 -1.80 1.08 4.30
CA ILE A 78 -0.93 0.01 3.79
C ILE A 78 -0.71 0.16 2.29
N VAL A 79 -1.78 0.33 1.50
CA VAL A 79 -1.66 0.54 0.04
C VAL A 79 -0.78 1.75 -0.28
N ASP A 80 -0.97 2.85 0.44
CA ASP A 80 -0.23 4.08 0.21
C ASP A 80 1.26 3.96 0.57
N ILE A 81 1.60 3.28 1.67
CA ILE A 81 2.99 2.95 2.03
C ILE A 81 3.65 2.14 0.91
N PHE A 82 3.01 1.08 0.43
CA PHE A 82 3.58 0.24 -0.64
C PHE A 82 3.66 0.99 -1.98
N SER A 83 2.67 1.84 -2.28
CA SER A 83 2.69 2.73 -3.44
C SER A 83 3.91 3.66 -3.39
N SER A 84 4.17 4.32 -2.27
CA SER A 84 5.35 5.20 -2.13
C SER A 84 6.66 4.44 -2.14
N LEU A 85 6.73 3.25 -1.52
CA LEU A 85 7.91 2.39 -1.60
C LEU A 85 8.20 1.93 -3.04
N SER A 86 7.16 1.72 -3.86
CA SER A 86 7.34 1.31 -5.26
C SER A 86 8.15 2.33 -6.07
N LEU A 87 8.01 3.63 -5.81
CA LEU A 87 8.81 4.68 -6.44
C LEU A 87 10.29 4.57 -6.07
N ILE A 88 10.57 4.32 -4.78
CA ILE A 88 11.93 4.11 -4.28
C ILE A 88 12.55 2.87 -4.91
N PHE A 89 11.85 1.74 -4.90
CA PHE A 89 12.37 0.49 -5.46
C PHE A 89 12.53 0.55 -6.99
N THR A 90 11.64 1.25 -7.70
CA THR A 90 11.77 1.50 -9.14
C THR A 90 13.03 2.31 -9.44
N TYR A 91 13.30 3.35 -8.66
CA TYR A 91 14.55 4.12 -8.75
C TYR A 91 15.77 3.25 -8.50
N LEU A 92 15.77 2.48 -7.41
CA LEU A 92 16.90 1.62 -7.04
C LEU A 92 17.18 0.55 -8.10
N LEU A 93 16.13 -0.05 -8.67
CA LEU A 93 16.22 -1.03 -9.73
C LEU A 93 16.82 -0.43 -11.00
N GLY A 94 16.27 0.69 -11.48
CA GLY A 94 16.79 1.35 -12.68
C GLY A 94 18.20 1.91 -12.50
N LYS A 95 18.55 2.36 -11.28
CA LYS A 95 19.91 2.76 -10.91
C LYS A 95 20.88 1.58 -10.96
N LYS A 96 20.46 0.41 -10.48
CA LYS A 96 21.28 -0.80 -10.41
C LYS A 96 21.55 -1.41 -11.79
N ILE A 97 20.53 -1.45 -12.66
CA ILE A 97 20.62 -2.08 -13.99
C ILE A 97 21.29 -1.14 -15.00
N PHE A 98 20.97 0.16 -14.95
CA PHE A 98 21.42 1.13 -15.95
C PHE A 98 22.20 2.28 -15.31
N SER A 99 21.48 3.32 -14.85
CA SER A 99 22.08 4.54 -14.33
C SER A 99 21.13 5.26 -13.38
N ALA A 100 21.68 6.13 -12.53
CA ALA A 100 20.86 6.96 -11.64
C ALA A 100 19.84 7.83 -12.41
N ARG A 101 20.17 8.28 -13.63
CA ARG A 101 19.25 9.05 -14.49
C ARG A 101 18.10 8.18 -14.96
N THR A 102 18.40 6.98 -15.44
CA THR A 102 17.39 6.01 -15.91
C THR A 102 16.43 5.63 -14.78
N GLY A 103 16.95 5.30 -13.59
CA GLY A 103 16.12 5.00 -12.43
C GLY A 103 15.24 6.18 -12.01
N PHE A 104 15.76 7.41 -12.07
CA PHE A 104 14.97 8.59 -11.73
C PHE A 104 13.83 8.81 -12.74
N LEU A 105 14.10 8.70 -14.04
CA LEU A 105 13.08 8.80 -15.07
C LEU A 105 12.01 7.71 -14.94
N ALA A 106 12.40 6.47 -14.62
CA ALA A 106 11.44 5.38 -14.38
C ALA A 106 10.53 5.66 -13.17
N ALA A 107 11.09 6.15 -12.05
CA ALA A 107 10.29 6.53 -10.89
C ALA A 107 9.37 7.73 -11.19
N LEU A 108 9.84 8.70 -11.98
CA LEU A 108 9.03 9.85 -12.40
C LEU A 108 7.86 9.42 -13.29
N LEU A 109 8.08 8.49 -14.23
CA LEU A 109 7.01 7.92 -15.04
C LEU A 109 5.98 7.19 -14.19
N LEU A 110 6.43 6.37 -13.23
CA LEU A 110 5.54 5.66 -12.31
C LEU A 110 4.73 6.63 -11.44
N PHE A 111 5.33 7.73 -10.99
CA PHE A 111 4.63 8.76 -10.19
C PHE A 111 3.43 9.39 -10.91
N PHE A 112 3.54 9.61 -12.22
CA PHE A 112 2.46 10.20 -13.02
C PHE A 112 1.52 9.16 -13.66
N PHE A 113 1.83 7.86 -13.53
CA PHE A 113 1.01 6.82 -14.13
C PHE A 113 -0.26 6.59 -13.29
N PRO A 114 -1.47 6.71 -13.88
CA PRO A 114 -2.71 6.42 -13.18
C PRO A 114 -2.89 4.90 -13.07
N LEU A 115 -2.35 4.29 -12.01
CA LEU A 115 -2.68 2.93 -11.59
C LEU A 115 -4.02 2.91 -10.86
#